data_AF-A0A7W1QCU9-F1
#
_entry.id   AF-A0A7W1QCU9-F1
#
_cell.length_a   1.000
_cell.length_b   1.000
_cell.length_c   1.000
_cell.angle_alpha   90.00
_cell.angle_beta   90.00
_cell.angle_gamma   90.00
#
_symmetry.space_group_name_H-M   'P 1'
#
loop_
_entity.id
_entity.type
_entity.pdbx_description
1 polymer ?
#
loop_
_entity_poly.entity_id
_entity_poly.type
_entity_poly.pdbx_seq_one_letter_code
_entity_poly.pdbx_strand_id
1 'polypeptide(L)'
;MAADPEVQQQAAANTEDNFGIEFDKRFTNAVAARMSQAEELTIRILDKPEFRAEVIRSLMPRVYERARVAHQKTCPIGELLARKEDKHLEFKSSLRWDLKAGEKSRLVEGATIKTIAAFLNSEFGGTLVIGVANDRSIVGLENDYATLSKEGKDDSDLFLLHLNQLVE
;
A
#
# COMPACT_ATOMS: atom_id res chain seq x y z
N MET A 1 28.43 2.77 2.23
CA MET A 1 29.55 2.46 3.16
C MET A 1 29.82 0.97 3.20
N ALA A 2 28.86 0.09 3.55
CA ALA A 2 29.12 -1.36 3.53
C ALA A 2 29.43 -1.95 2.14
N ALA A 3 28.96 -1.31 1.07
CA ALA A 3 29.28 -1.68 -0.32
C ALA A 3 30.62 -1.11 -0.81
N ASP A 4 31.33 -0.31 0.00
CA ASP A 4 32.62 0.28 -0.36
C ASP A 4 33.73 -0.79 -0.17
N PRO A 5 34.47 -1.17 -1.23
CA PRO A 5 35.51 -2.20 -1.14
C PRO A 5 36.60 -1.87 -0.12
N GLU A 6 36.91 -0.59 0.10
CA GLU A 6 37.92 -0.18 1.08
C GLU A 6 37.44 -0.41 2.51
N VAL A 7 36.16 -0.15 2.78
CA VAL A 7 35.53 -0.43 4.08
C VAL A 7 35.46 -1.94 4.32
N GLN A 8 35.16 -2.73 3.28
CA GLN A 8 35.15 -4.20 3.35
C GLN A 8 36.55 -4.75 3.66
N GLN A 9 37.59 -4.22 3.01
CA GLN A 9 38.97 -4.60 3.26
C GLN A 9 39.42 -4.23 4.67
N GLN A 10 39.07 -3.03 5.16
CA GLN A 10 39.36 -2.60 6.52
C GLN A 10 38.66 -3.46 7.57
N ALA A 11 37.41 -3.86 7.33
CA ALA A 11 36.67 -4.76 8.21
C ALA A 11 37.28 -6.17 8.24
N ALA A 12 37.78 -6.67 7.10
CA ALA A 12 38.43 -7.98 7.04
C ALA A 12 39.84 -7.99 7.69
N ALA A 13 40.52 -6.84 7.70
CA ALA A 13 41.89 -6.71 8.18
C ALA A 13 42.02 -6.30 9.67
N ASN A 14 40.93 -5.93 10.34
CA ASN A 14 40.95 -5.38 11.69
C ASN A 14 39.92 -6.04 12.61
N THR A 15 40.18 -6.01 13.93
CA THR A 15 39.15 -6.28 14.94
C THR A 15 38.10 -5.17 14.92
N GLU A 16 36.89 -5.46 15.40
CA GLU A 16 35.78 -4.50 15.44
C GLU A 16 36.16 -3.21 16.18
N ASP A 17 36.83 -3.33 17.34
CA ASP A 17 37.30 -2.17 18.12
C ASP A 17 38.26 -1.27 17.32
N ASN A 18 39.20 -1.87 16.57
CA ASN A 18 40.16 -1.12 15.75
C ASN A 18 39.52 -0.53 14.49
N PHE A 19 38.57 -1.26 13.89
CA PHE A 19 37.77 -0.77 12.77
C PHE A 19 36.93 0.45 13.18
N GLY A 20 36.36 0.42 14.39
CA GLY A 20 35.53 1.50 14.95
C GLY A 20 36.21 2.86 14.96
N ILE A 21 37.54 2.91 15.18
CA ILE A 21 38.31 4.15 15.24
C ILE A 21 38.32 4.88 13.87
N GLU A 22 38.50 4.15 12.78
CA GLU A 22 38.51 4.74 11.43
C GLU A 22 37.09 4.89 10.87
N PHE A 23 36.17 4.01 11.28
CA PHE A 23 34.76 4.13 10.97
C PHE A 23 34.17 5.44 11.50
N ASP A 24 34.51 5.88 12.72
CA ASP A 24 34.00 7.13 13.31
C ASP A 24 34.30 8.36 12.43
N LYS A 25 35.54 8.47 11.92
CA LYS A 25 35.92 9.55 10.99
C LYS A 25 35.14 9.47 9.69
N ARG A 26 35.06 8.27 9.09
CA ARG A 26 34.31 8.06 7.84
C ARG A 26 32.83 8.38 8.01
N PHE A 27 32.24 7.97 9.13
CA PHE A 27 30.85 8.27 9.48
C PHE A 27 30.64 9.78 9.62
N THR A 28 31.49 10.45 10.39
CA THR A 28 31.42 11.91 10.59
C THR A 28 31.51 12.67 9.27
N ASN A 29 32.46 12.29 8.41
CA ASN A 29 32.61 12.88 7.07
C ASN A 29 31.39 12.62 6.17
N ALA A 30 30.82 11.41 6.23
CA ALA A 30 29.63 11.07 5.46
C ALA A 30 28.41 11.88 5.93
N VAL A 31 28.24 12.09 7.23
CA VAL A 31 27.19 12.95 7.78
C VAL A 31 27.38 14.39 7.33
N ALA A 32 28.59 14.94 7.47
CA ALA A 32 28.90 16.30 7.04
C ALA A 32 28.65 16.50 5.53
N ALA A 33 29.11 15.56 4.69
CA ALA A 33 28.88 15.62 3.24
C ALA A 33 27.39 15.60 2.88
N ARG A 34 26.58 14.78 3.57
CA ARG A 34 25.12 14.75 3.37
C ARG A 34 24.46 16.06 3.79
N MET A 35 24.91 16.68 4.89
CA MET A 35 24.41 18.00 5.31
C MET A 35 24.69 19.06 4.26
N SER A 36 25.93 19.14 3.76
CA SER A 36 26.30 20.11 2.72
C SER A 36 25.52 19.91 1.42
N GLN A 37 25.30 18.66 0.99
CA GLN A 37 24.48 18.37 -0.18
C GLN A 37 23.01 18.74 0.04
N ALA A 38 22.46 18.48 1.23
CA ALA A 38 21.10 18.84 1.57
C ALA A 38 20.91 20.37 1.59
N GLU A 39 21.89 21.11 2.11
CA GLU A 39 21.92 22.57 2.07
C GLU A 39 21.92 23.10 0.63
N GLU A 40 22.81 22.60 -0.24
CA GLU A 40 22.87 23.01 -1.65
C GLU A 40 21.55 22.74 -2.37
N LEU A 41 20.97 21.55 -2.16
CA LEU A 41 19.67 21.19 -2.73
C LEU A 41 18.57 22.14 -2.23
N THR A 42 18.57 22.46 -0.93
CA THR A 42 17.58 23.35 -0.32
C THR A 42 17.67 24.75 -0.93
N ILE A 43 18.87 25.31 -1.00
CA ILE A 43 19.12 26.61 -1.64
C ILE A 43 18.64 26.57 -3.09
N ARG A 44 18.98 25.52 -3.85
CA ARG A 44 18.50 25.37 -5.24
C ARG A 44 16.98 25.32 -5.35
N ILE A 45 16.29 24.63 -4.44
CA ILE A 45 14.82 24.58 -4.40
C ILE A 45 14.22 25.97 -4.09
N LEU A 46 14.83 26.73 -3.17
CA LEU A 46 14.31 28.03 -2.78
C LEU A 46 14.56 29.10 -3.86
N ASP A 47 15.76 29.12 -4.43
CA ASP A 47 16.23 30.22 -5.29
C ASP A 47 15.99 30.00 -6.79
N LYS A 48 15.73 28.76 -7.23
CA LYS A 48 15.47 28.45 -8.65
C LYS A 48 14.01 28.01 -8.86
N PRO A 49 13.10 28.92 -9.25
CA PRO A 49 11.68 28.62 -9.42
C PRO A 49 11.41 27.49 -10.42
N GLU A 50 12.16 27.43 -11.52
CA GLU A 50 12.04 26.37 -12.53
C GLU A 50 12.40 24.99 -11.97
N PHE A 51 13.49 24.90 -11.21
CA PHE A 51 13.89 23.67 -10.55
C PHE A 51 12.87 23.24 -9.49
N ARG A 52 12.37 24.19 -8.69
CA ARG A 52 11.30 23.94 -7.73
C ARG A 52 10.04 23.42 -8.41
N ALA A 53 9.65 24.02 -9.54
CA ALA A 53 8.47 23.60 -10.29
C ALA A 53 8.61 22.16 -10.79
N GLU A 54 9.79 21.76 -11.23
CA GLU A 54 10.05 20.37 -11.66
C GLU A 54 10.04 19.39 -10.49
N VAL A 55 10.65 19.75 -9.35
CA VAL A 55 10.59 18.95 -8.12
C VAL A 55 9.14 18.75 -7.68
N ILE A 56 8.34 19.82 -7.66
CA ILE A 56 6.90 19.74 -7.33
C ILE A 56 6.17 18.87 -8.34
N ARG A 57 6.42 19.04 -9.64
CA ARG A 57 5.78 18.24 -10.71
C ARG A 57 6.03 16.74 -10.55
N SER A 58 7.23 16.37 -10.13
CA SER A 58 7.63 14.98 -9.90
C SER A 58 7.05 14.42 -8.59
N LEU A 59 7.12 15.18 -7.49
CA LEU A 59 6.73 14.68 -6.17
C LEU A 59 5.22 14.78 -5.89
N MET A 60 4.57 15.85 -6.33
CA MET A 60 3.18 16.16 -5.98
C MET A 60 2.22 15.02 -6.34
N PRO A 61 2.25 14.40 -7.55
CA PRO A 61 1.33 13.32 -7.88
C PRO A 61 1.46 12.12 -6.94
N ARG A 62 2.68 11.76 -6.54
CA ARG A 62 2.93 10.63 -5.62
C ARG A 62 2.44 10.95 -4.21
N VAL A 63 2.70 12.17 -3.72
CA VAL A 63 2.21 12.63 -2.41
C VAL A 63 0.69 12.69 -2.40
N TYR A 64 0.08 13.23 -3.46
CA TYR A 64 -1.37 13.31 -3.61
C TYR A 64 -2.03 11.92 -3.57
N GLU A 65 -1.56 10.98 -4.41
CA GLU A 65 -2.13 9.63 -4.44
C GLU A 65 -1.94 8.92 -3.09
N ARG A 66 -0.74 8.97 -2.51
CA ARG A 66 -0.49 8.36 -1.20
C ARG A 66 -1.40 8.94 -0.11
N ALA A 67 -1.57 10.26 -0.06
CA ALA A 67 -2.45 10.91 0.90
C ALA A 67 -3.91 10.51 0.69
N ARG A 68 -4.35 10.46 -0.58
CA ARG A 68 -5.71 10.06 -0.98
C ARG A 68 -6.01 8.62 -0.58
N VAL A 69 -5.10 7.68 -0.80
CA VAL A 69 -5.27 6.28 -0.40
C VAL A 69 -5.21 6.12 1.12
N ALA A 70 -4.29 6.81 1.79
CA ALA A 70 -4.21 6.79 3.25
C ALA A 70 -5.50 7.27 3.92
N HIS A 71 -6.17 8.28 3.34
CA HIS A 71 -7.44 8.78 3.85
C HIS A 71 -8.58 7.76 3.75
N GLN A 72 -8.55 6.85 2.76
CA GLN A 72 -9.59 5.81 2.61
C GLN A 72 -9.68 4.87 3.82
N LYS A 73 -8.59 4.73 4.57
CA LYS A 73 -8.54 3.89 5.77
C LYS A 73 -9.30 4.49 6.96
N THR A 74 -9.47 5.81 6.99
CA THR A 74 -10.02 6.53 8.15
C THR A 74 -11.27 7.33 7.84
N CYS A 75 -11.59 7.57 6.56
CA CYS A 75 -12.82 8.25 6.18
C CYS A 75 -14.05 7.37 6.48
N PRO A 76 -15.21 7.96 6.77
CA PRO A 76 -16.47 7.23 6.82
C PRO A 76 -16.72 6.46 5.53
N ILE A 77 -17.27 5.24 5.63
CA ILE A 77 -17.56 4.39 4.46
C ILE A 77 -18.48 5.09 3.45
N GLY A 78 -19.38 5.96 3.90
CA GLY A 78 -20.25 6.75 3.02
C GLY A 78 -19.48 7.65 2.05
N GLU A 79 -18.29 8.14 2.43
CA GLU A 79 -17.44 8.92 1.53
C GLU A 79 -16.81 8.05 0.44
N LEU A 80 -16.49 6.79 0.74
CA LEU A 80 -16.04 5.82 -0.26
C LEU A 80 -17.16 5.52 -1.24
N LEU A 81 -18.38 5.26 -0.74
CA LEU A 81 -19.56 4.95 -1.56
C LEU A 81 -19.99 6.13 -2.46
N ALA A 82 -19.71 7.37 -2.06
CA ALA A 82 -19.98 8.54 -2.88
C ALA A 82 -19.02 8.68 -4.09
N ARG A 83 -17.88 8.00 -4.05
CA ARG A 83 -16.87 8.04 -5.12
C ARG A 83 -17.18 7.04 -6.23
N LYS A 84 -16.49 7.21 -7.36
CA LYS A 84 -16.41 6.21 -8.42
C LYS A 84 -15.24 5.27 -8.16
N GLU A 85 -15.30 4.09 -8.76
CA GLU A 85 -14.16 3.18 -8.83
C GLU A 85 -12.97 3.86 -9.50
N ASP A 86 -11.80 3.57 -8.98
CA ASP A 86 -10.53 4.01 -9.52
C ASP A 86 -9.45 2.98 -9.19
N LYS A 87 -8.21 3.23 -9.63
CA LYS A 87 -7.08 2.33 -9.40
C LYS A 87 -6.81 1.95 -7.93
N HIS A 88 -7.39 2.67 -6.98
CA HIS A 88 -7.25 2.43 -5.54
C HIS A 88 -8.58 2.21 -4.81
N LEU A 89 -9.73 2.17 -5.50
CA LEU A 89 -11.03 1.90 -4.91
C LEU A 89 -11.86 1.03 -5.87
N GLU A 90 -12.22 -0.18 -5.43
CA GLU A 90 -13.00 -1.13 -6.22
C GLU A 90 -14.23 -1.59 -5.42
N PHE A 91 -15.38 -1.70 -6.09
CA PHE A 91 -16.59 -2.29 -5.54
C PHE A 91 -16.78 -3.72 -6.06
N LYS A 92 -17.22 -4.61 -5.18
CA LYS A 92 -17.70 -5.95 -5.55
C LYS A 92 -19.07 -6.16 -4.93
N SER A 93 -19.99 -6.73 -5.69
CA SER A 93 -21.34 -7.00 -5.21
C SER A 93 -21.39 -8.05 -4.11
N SER A 94 -20.39 -8.94 -4.09
CA SER A 94 -20.32 -10.12 -3.23
C SER A 94 -18.91 -10.71 -3.30
N LEU A 95 -18.57 -11.56 -2.33
CA LEU A 95 -17.30 -12.29 -2.34
C LEU A 95 -17.37 -13.54 -3.22
N ARG A 96 -18.49 -14.28 -3.16
CA ARG A 96 -18.63 -15.59 -3.82
C ARG A 96 -20.00 -15.88 -4.41
N TRP A 97 -21.02 -15.09 -4.08
CA TRP A 97 -22.37 -15.26 -4.61
C TRP A 97 -22.57 -14.57 -5.95
N ASP A 98 -22.95 -15.29 -7.00
CA ASP A 98 -23.35 -14.67 -8.26
C ASP A 98 -24.82 -14.23 -8.17
N LEU A 99 -25.06 -12.91 -8.14
CA LEU A 99 -26.41 -12.35 -8.05
C LEU A 99 -27.29 -12.65 -9.26
N LYS A 100 -26.70 -12.94 -10.43
CA LYS A 100 -27.46 -13.25 -11.65
C LYS A 100 -27.81 -14.73 -11.74
N ALA A 101 -26.87 -15.59 -11.36
CA ALA A 101 -27.06 -17.04 -11.39
C ALA A 101 -27.78 -17.57 -10.13
N GLY A 102 -27.74 -16.83 -9.02
CA GLY A 102 -28.36 -17.25 -7.76
C GLY A 102 -27.63 -18.44 -7.12
N GLU A 103 -26.31 -18.53 -7.31
CA GLU A 103 -25.50 -19.62 -6.78
C GLU A 103 -24.06 -19.18 -6.47
N LYS A 104 -23.28 -20.07 -5.84
CA LYS A 104 -21.86 -19.83 -5.56
C LYS A 104 -21.06 -19.90 -6.85
N SER A 105 -20.17 -18.94 -7.07
CA SER A 105 -19.36 -18.86 -8.29
C SER A 105 -17.89 -18.62 -7.98
N ARG A 106 -17.04 -19.56 -8.42
CA ARG A 106 -15.57 -19.40 -8.36
C ARG A 106 -15.06 -18.24 -9.22
N LEU A 107 -15.83 -17.82 -10.23
CA LEU A 107 -15.48 -16.66 -11.04
C LEU A 107 -15.59 -15.37 -10.23
N VAL A 108 -16.60 -15.27 -9.36
CA VAL A 108 -16.78 -14.12 -8.44
C VAL A 108 -15.65 -14.09 -7.40
N GLU A 109 -15.34 -15.24 -6.79
CA GLU A 109 -14.19 -15.36 -5.88
C GLU A 109 -12.89 -14.94 -6.57
N GLY A 110 -12.64 -15.45 -7.79
CA GLY A 110 -11.46 -15.10 -8.57
C GLY A 110 -11.37 -13.62 -8.95
N ALA A 111 -12.50 -12.94 -9.18
CA ALA A 111 -12.52 -11.50 -9.44
C ALA A 111 -12.11 -10.68 -8.21
N THR A 112 -12.53 -11.11 -7.02
CA THR A 112 -12.12 -10.51 -5.75
C THR A 112 -10.62 -10.72 -5.49
N ILE A 113 -10.11 -11.94 -5.66
CA ILE A 113 -8.68 -12.25 -5.49
C ILE A 113 -7.81 -11.44 -6.46
N LYS A 114 -8.22 -11.31 -7.72
CA LYS A 114 -7.52 -10.47 -8.71
C LYS A 114 -7.42 -9.01 -8.25
N THR A 115 -8.48 -8.50 -7.63
CA THR A 115 -8.50 -7.13 -7.10
C THR A 115 -7.51 -6.99 -5.94
N ILE A 116 -7.52 -7.94 -5.00
CA ILE A 116 -6.58 -7.96 -3.86
C ILE A 116 -5.14 -8.02 -4.38
N ALA A 117 -4.83 -8.92 -5.33
CA ALA A 117 -3.51 -9.02 -5.93
C ALA A 117 -3.11 -7.72 -6.68
N ALA A 118 -4.05 -7.08 -7.37
CA ALA A 118 -3.79 -5.80 -8.04
C ALA A 118 -3.43 -4.69 -7.03
N PHE A 119 -4.14 -4.62 -5.90
CA PHE A 119 -3.82 -3.65 -4.85
C PHE A 119 -2.49 -3.96 -4.16
N LEU A 120 -2.19 -5.22 -3.85
CA LEU A 120 -0.90 -5.62 -3.27
C LEU A 120 0.29 -5.28 -4.18
N ASN A 121 0.11 -5.36 -5.49
CA ASN A 121 1.14 -5.01 -6.48
C ASN A 121 1.20 -3.51 -6.81
N SER A 122 0.28 -2.70 -6.30
CA SER A 122 0.25 -1.26 -6.53
C SER A 122 1.14 -0.51 -5.53
N GLU A 123 1.69 0.64 -5.93
CA GLU A 123 2.63 1.41 -5.10
C GLU A 123 2.04 1.86 -3.74
N PHE A 124 0.73 2.11 -3.70
CA PHE A 124 0.05 2.68 -2.52
C PHE A 124 -1.08 1.79 -1.95
N GLY A 125 -1.33 0.62 -2.54
CA GLY A 125 -2.45 -0.24 -2.15
C GLY A 125 -3.80 0.23 -2.72
N GLY A 126 -4.88 -0.20 -2.09
CA GLY A 126 -6.23 0.21 -2.43
C GLY A 126 -7.25 -0.29 -1.42
N THR A 127 -8.50 0.12 -1.61
CA THR A 127 -9.63 -0.28 -0.78
C THR A 127 -10.62 -1.07 -1.62
N LEU A 128 -10.90 -2.30 -1.18
CA LEU A 128 -11.96 -3.14 -1.74
C LEU A 128 -13.18 -3.04 -0.83
N VAL A 129 -14.34 -2.70 -1.40
CA VAL A 129 -15.62 -2.71 -0.68
C VAL A 129 -16.50 -3.81 -1.28
N ILE A 130 -16.90 -4.76 -0.44
CA ILE A 130 -17.73 -5.91 -0.83
C ILE A 130 -19.16 -5.68 -0.33
N GLY A 131 -20.15 -6.04 -1.14
CA GLY A 131 -21.58 -5.81 -0.89
C GLY A 131 -22.16 -4.59 -1.62
N VAL A 132 -21.47 -4.12 -2.67
CA VAL A 132 -21.90 -2.97 -3.49
C VAL A 132 -21.94 -3.38 -4.96
N ALA A 133 -23.10 -3.27 -5.59
CA ALA A 133 -23.28 -3.61 -7.00
C ALA A 133 -22.68 -2.57 -7.95
N ASN A 134 -22.58 -2.92 -9.23
CA ASN A 134 -22.02 -2.04 -10.27
C ASN A 134 -22.80 -0.73 -10.46
N ASP A 135 -24.10 -0.72 -10.13
CA ASP A 135 -24.94 0.48 -10.13
C ASP A 135 -24.79 1.32 -8.85
N ARG A 136 -23.90 0.88 -7.94
CA ARG A 136 -23.63 1.43 -6.60
C ARG A 136 -24.79 1.23 -5.60
N SER A 137 -25.74 0.34 -5.90
CA SER A 137 -26.70 -0.09 -4.89
C SER A 137 -26.01 -0.94 -3.83
N ILE A 138 -26.42 -0.75 -2.57
CA ILE A 138 -25.92 -1.54 -1.45
C ILE A 138 -26.68 -2.85 -1.45
N VAL A 139 -25.98 -3.94 -1.74
CA VAL A 139 -26.52 -5.30 -1.76
C VAL A 139 -26.39 -5.96 -0.39
N GLY A 140 -25.31 -5.64 0.33
CA GLY A 140 -24.96 -6.28 1.59
C GLY A 140 -24.21 -7.61 1.41
N LEU A 141 -24.05 -8.35 2.49
CA LEU A 141 -23.28 -9.61 2.56
C LEU A 141 -24.15 -10.82 2.92
N GLU A 142 -25.47 -10.65 3.00
CA GLU A 142 -26.43 -11.65 3.46
C GLU A 142 -26.34 -12.94 2.64
N ASN A 143 -26.20 -12.82 1.31
CA ASN A 143 -26.04 -13.98 0.43
C ASN A 143 -24.69 -14.69 0.65
N ASP A 144 -23.61 -13.95 0.89
CA ASP A 144 -22.30 -14.55 1.17
C ASP A 144 -22.33 -15.27 2.53
N TYR A 145 -22.92 -14.66 3.56
CA TYR A 145 -23.10 -15.26 4.89
C TYR A 145 -23.94 -16.53 4.84
N ALA A 146 -25.07 -16.52 4.13
CA ALA A 146 -25.92 -17.70 3.96
C ALA A 146 -25.16 -18.89 3.35
N THR A 147 -24.11 -18.65 2.58
CA THR A 147 -23.30 -19.71 1.96
C THR A 147 -22.23 -20.32 2.88
N LEU A 148 -21.94 -19.65 4.00
CA LEU A 148 -20.87 -19.99 4.94
C LEU A 148 -21.39 -20.34 6.34
N SER A 149 -22.63 -19.99 6.66
CA SER A 149 -23.22 -20.10 7.99
C SER A 149 -23.16 -21.51 8.58
N LYS A 150 -22.88 -21.59 9.88
CA LYS A 150 -22.82 -22.82 10.69
C LYS A 150 -23.43 -22.55 12.06
N GLU A 151 -24.16 -23.52 12.60
CA GLU A 151 -24.79 -23.42 13.91
C GLU A 151 -23.76 -23.10 15.01
N GLY A 152 -24.04 -22.08 15.83
CA GLY A 152 -23.20 -21.66 16.95
C GLY A 152 -21.94 -20.88 16.56
N LYS A 153 -21.81 -20.40 15.32
CA LYS A 153 -20.68 -19.55 14.88
C LYS A 153 -21.17 -18.22 14.33
N ASP A 154 -20.35 -17.18 14.48
CA ASP A 154 -20.60 -15.88 13.87
C ASP A 154 -20.33 -15.95 12.35
N ASP A 155 -21.28 -15.47 11.55
CA ASP A 155 -21.18 -15.42 10.09
C ASP A 155 -20.03 -14.50 9.66
N SER A 156 -19.75 -13.45 10.44
CA SER A 156 -18.66 -12.50 10.15
C SER A 156 -17.27 -13.17 10.25
N ASP A 157 -17.08 -14.00 11.27
CA ASP A 157 -15.85 -14.79 11.46
C ASP A 157 -15.67 -15.82 10.33
N LEU A 158 -16.76 -16.48 9.92
CA LEU A 158 -16.73 -17.47 8.84
C LEU A 158 -16.42 -16.82 7.49
N PHE A 159 -16.95 -15.62 7.25
CA PHE A 159 -16.62 -14.82 6.07
C PHE A 159 -15.13 -14.44 6.05
N LEU A 160 -14.60 -13.93 7.17
CA LEU A 160 -13.19 -13.57 7.27
C LEU A 160 -12.27 -14.78 7.10
N LEU A 161 -12.63 -15.92 7.70
CA LEU A 161 -11.88 -17.17 7.52
C LEU A 161 -11.84 -17.61 6.06
N HIS A 162 -12.98 -17.58 5.36
CA HIS A 162 -13.04 -17.92 3.94
C HIS A 162 -12.22 -16.96 3.09
N LEU A 163 -12.30 -15.65 3.36
CA LEU A 163 -11.49 -14.66 2.67
C LEU A 163 -9.98 -14.93 2.84
N ASN A 164 -9.53 -15.25 4.05
CA ASN A 164 -8.12 -15.58 4.30
C ASN A 164 -7.69 -16.83 3.53
N GLN A 165 -8.51 -17.88 3.49
CA GLN A 165 -8.24 -19.10 2.73
C GLN A 165 -8.15 -18.88 1.22
N LEU A 166 -8.76 -17.83 0.69
CA LEU A 166 -8.66 -17.46 -0.73
C LEU A 166 -7.36 -16.71 -1.07
N VAL A 167 -6.68 -16.15 -0.06
CA VAL A 167 -5.48 -15.31 -0.22
C VAL A 167 -4.19 -16.09 0.12
N GLU A 168 -4.28 -17.12 0.98
CA GLU A 168 -3.19 -18.07 1.29
C GLU A 168 -2.90 -19.06 0.14
#